data_AF-A0AAD8AFE5-F1
#
_entry.id   AF-A0AAD8AFE5-F1
#
_cell.length_a   1.000
_cell.length_b   1.000
_cell.length_c   1.000
_cell.angle_alpha   90.00
_cell.angle_beta   90.00
_cell.angle_gamma   90.00
#
_symmetry.space_group_name_H-M   'P 1'
#
loop_
_entity.id
_entity.type
_entity.pdbx_description
1 polymer ?
#
loop_
_entity_poly.entity_id
_entity_poly.type
_entity_poly.pdbx_seq_one_letter_code
_entity_poly.pdbx_strand_id
1 'polypeptide(L)'
;MLECESSGQERARRSNQSVCCFCYTPTRVALIMPKQIDPFWEGYITALFDANYSYSAIIEACKKRNFMVSKCGISSVLNKKGKGRLGLITKGKKRANPRPATTRTPDVIRKLKVLISGGNPATQSVIANRLGISLKTVNTIINKDLNMEKRHKSKVHKLLPRHIAEYRTDSRKL
;
A
#
# COMPACT_ATOMS: atom_id res chain seq x y z
N MET A 1 -1.57 -56.02 66.25
CA MET A 1 -0.45 -56.43 65.37
C MET A 1 -0.66 -55.70 64.05
N LEU A 2 0.16 -54.75 63.60
CA LEU A 2 1.47 -54.25 64.01
C LEU A 2 1.47 -52.73 63.81
N GLU A 3 2.07 -52.04 64.78
CA GLU A 3 2.55 -50.66 64.68
C GLU A 3 3.79 -50.60 63.77
N CYS A 4 4.11 -49.40 63.26
CA CYS A 4 5.44 -48.87 62.86
C CYS A 4 5.28 -47.89 61.69
N GLU A 5 5.96 -46.75 61.58
CA GLU A 5 6.78 -45.95 62.48
C GLU A 5 7.13 -44.66 61.73
N SER A 6 7.35 -43.60 62.48
CA SER A 6 7.81 -42.29 62.02
C SER A 6 9.23 -42.32 61.46
N SER A 7 9.47 -41.55 60.41
CA SER A 7 10.73 -40.80 60.17
C SER A 7 10.38 -39.67 59.19
N GLY A 8 10.59 -38.37 59.46
CA GLY A 8 11.69 -37.74 60.17
C GLY A 8 12.64 -37.20 59.12
N GLN A 9 12.49 -35.94 58.69
CA GLN A 9 13.62 -35.20 58.11
C GLN A 9 13.46 -33.68 58.22
N GLU A 10 14.33 -33.16 59.09
CA GLU A 10 15.12 -31.93 58.99
C GLU A 10 14.48 -30.60 58.53
N ARG A 11 14.40 -29.69 59.51
CA ARG A 11 14.51 -28.24 59.29
C ARG A 11 15.92 -27.91 58.80
N ALA A 12 16.03 -27.24 57.66
CA ALA A 12 17.18 -26.40 57.34
C ALA A 12 16.73 -24.97 57.02
N ARG A 13 16.93 -24.07 58.00
CA ARG A 13 17.06 -22.63 57.77
C ARG A 13 18.24 -22.41 56.82
N ARG A 14 18.07 -21.68 55.72
CA ARG A 14 19.15 -20.87 55.13
C ARG A 14 18.63 -19.76 54.21
N SER A 15 18.95 -18.55 54.66
CA SER A 15 19.25 -17.34 53.88
C SER A 15 18.19 -16.82 52.91
N ASN A 16 17.48 -15.80 53.40
CA ASN A 16 17.26 -14.55 52.66
C ASN A 16 18.56 -14.12 51.96
N GLN A 17 18.80 -14.62 50.77
CA GLN A 17 19.72 -14.00 49.84
C GLN A 17 18.88 -13.03 49.03
N SER A 18 18.94 -11.77 49.47
CA SER A 18 18.75 -10.58 48.66
C SER A 18 19.65 -10.70 47.44
N VAL A 19 19.21 -11.48 46.44
CA VAL A 19 19.76 -11.38 45.10
C VAL A 19 19.16 -10.11 44.55
N CYS A 20 20.00 -9.07 44.53
CA CYS A 20 19.74 -7.80 43.88
C CYS A 20 18.89 -8.02 42.64
N CYS A 21 17.85 -7.20 42.53
CA CYS A 21 17.15 -6.91 41.29
C CYS A 21 18.19 -6.58 40.21
N PHE A 22 18.71 -7.60 39.54
CA PHE A 22 19.29 -7.43 38.23
C PHE A 22 18.06 -7.19 37.36
N CYS A 23 17.74 -5.91 37.22
CA CYS A 23 16.80 -5.38 36.26
C CYS A 23 17.34 -5.76 34.89
N TYR A 24 17.18 -7.02 34.49
CA TYR A 24 17.24 -7.45 33.12
C TYR A 24 16.03 -6.79 32.48
N THR A 25 16.16 -5.51 32.14
CA THR A 25 15.26 -4.88 31.21
C THR A 25 15.35 -5.76 29.97
N PRO A 26 14.32 -6.54 29.61
CA PRO A 26 14.37 -7.26 28.35
C PRO A 26 14.56 -6.18 27.31
N THR A 27 15.72 -6.16 26.68
CA THR A 27 16.03 -5.26 25.59
C THR A 27 14.88 -5.47 24.63
N ARG A 28 13.95 -4.50 24.60
CA ARG A 28 12.81 -4.51 23.69
C ARG A 28 13.43 -4.22 22.33
N VAL A 29 14.07 -5.24 21.77
CA VAL A 29 14.38 -5.28 20.35
C VAL A 29 13.00 -5.13 19.73
N ALA A 30 12.78 -3.98 19.11
CA ALA A 30 11.61 -3.74 18.30
C ALA A 30 11.70 -4.72 17.14
N LEU A 31 11.22 -5.94 17.37
CA LEU A 31 11.21 -7.00 16.39
C LEU A 31 10.16 -6.60 15.36
N ILE A 32 10.63 -5.87 14.35
CA ILE A 32 9.88 -5.55 13.15
C ILE A 32 9.38 -6.89 12.60
N MET A 33 8.07 -7.10 12.66
CA MET A 33 7.50 -8.34 12.12
C MET A 33 7.76 -8.38 10.61
N PRO A 34 8.46 -9.39 10.10
CA PRO A 34 8.74 -9.47 8.68
C PRO A 34 7.41 -9.61 7.92
N LYS A 35 7.28 -8.90 6.79
CA LYS A 35 6.06 -8.94 5.95
C LYS A 35 5.78 -10.34 5.39
N GLN A 36 6.80 -11.20 5.32
CA GLN A 36 6.70 -12.58 4.88
C GLN A 36 7.42 -13.49 5.87
N ILE A 37 6.79 -14.62 6.21
CA ILE A 37 7.37 -15.66 7.07
C ILE A 37 8.27 -16.52 6.18
N ASP A 38 9.47 -16.84 6.68
CA ASP A 38 10.41 -17.71 5.96
C ASP A 38 9.79 -19.11 5.72
N PRO A 39 9.99 -19.74 4.55
CA PRO A 39 9.50 -21.08 4.26
C PRO A 39 9.87 -22.12 5.32
N PHE A 40 11.04 -21.98 5.96
CA PHE A 40 11.46 -22.84 7.08
C PHE A 40 10.46 -22.78 8.24
N TRP A 41 10.08 -21.58 8.67
CA TRP A 41 9.13 -21.37 9.75
C TRP A 41 7.71 -21.79 9.36
N GLU A 42 7.33 -21.65 8.09
CA GLU A 42 6.04 -22.17 7.60
C GLU A 42 5.95 -23.70 7.74
N GLY A 43 7.05 -24.42 7.44
CA GLY A 43 7.16 -25.87 7.63
C GLY A 43 7.11 -26.27 9.11
N TYR A 44 7.82 -25.54 9.96
CA TYR A 44 7.84 -25.80 11.40
C TYR A 44 6.47 -25.61 12.06
N ILE A 45 5.77 -24.50 11.76
CA ILE A 45 4.41 -24.23 12.25
C ILE A 45 3.44 -25.31 11.76
N THR A 46 3.60 -25.73 10.51
CA THR A 46 2.80 -26.81 9.91
C THR A 46 2.96 -28.12 10.68
N ALA A 47 4.19 -28.54 10.95
CA ALA A 47 4.46 -29.79 11.67
C ALA A 47 3.89 -29.78 13.10
N LEU A 48 4.00 -28.65 13.82
CA LEU A 48 3.39 -28.50 15.15
C LEU A 48 1.87 -28.55 15.10
N PHE A 49 1.26 -27.95 14.07
CA PHE A 49 -0.19 -28.00 13.89
C PHE A 49 -0.67 -29.41 13.54
N ASP A 50 0.04 -30.11 12.65
CA ASP A 50 -0.27 -31.49 12.27
C ASP A 50 -0.09 -32.46 13.46
N ALA A 51 0.75 -32.10 14.45
CA ALA A 51 0.88 -32.76 15.75
C ALA A 51 -0.18 -32.31 16.80
N ASN A 52 -1.24 -31.62 16.38
CA ASN A 52 -2.37 -31.15 17.20
C ASN A 52 -2.01 -30.18 18.36
N TYR A 53 -0.92 -29.41 18.24
CA TYR A 53 -0.62 -28.37 19.23
C TYR A 53 -1.61 -27.20 19.14
N SER A 54 -1.97 -26.63 20.30
CA SER A 54 -2.78 -25.41 20.36
C SER A 54 -2.01 -24.19 19.84
N TYR A 55 -2.72 -23.17 19.36
CA TYR A 55 -2.10 -21.92 18.88
C TYR A 55 -1.14 -21.29 19.91
N SER A 56 -1.51 -21.31 21.19
CA SER A 56 -0.66 -20.77 22.26
C SER A 56 0.63 -21.57 22.41
N ALA A 57 0.54 -22.92 22.36
CA ALA A 57 1.71 -23.78 22.45
C ALA A 57 2.66 -23.59 21.25
N ILE A 58 2.11 -23.38 20.05
CA ILE A 58 2.90 -23.06 18.84
C ILE A 58 3.65 -21.74 19.02
N ILE A 59 2.98 -20.69 19.54
CA ILE A 59 3.62 -19.40 19.80
C ILE A 59 4.79 -19.56 20.80
N GLU A 60 4.59 -20.30 21.89
CA GLU A 60 5.64 -20.55 22.87
C GLU A 60 6.80 -21.37 22.29
N ALA A 61 6.51 -22.37 21.45
CA ALA A 61 7.55 -23.15 20.77
C ALA A 61 8.39 -22.29 19.80
N CYS A 62 7.76 -21.37 19.06
CA CYS A 62 8.47 -20.42 18.20
C CYS A 62 9.30 -19.41 19.01
N LYS A 63 8.74 -18.89 20.12
CA LYS A 63 9.46 -17.97 21.03
C LYS A 63 10.72 -18.60 21.61
N LYS A 64 10.67 -19.88 22.02
CA LYS A 64 11.85 -20.63 22.50
C LYS A 64 13.01 -20.67 21.50
N ARG A 65 12.70 -20.51 20.20
CA ARG A 65 13.70 -20.46 19.11
C ARG A 65 13.96 -19.03 18.62
N ASN A 66 13.65 -18.01 19.43
CA ASN A 66 13.80 -16.58 19.14
C ASN A 66 13.00 -16.09 17.92
N PHE A 67 11.87 -16.75 17.60
CA PHE A 67 10.98 -16.33 16.52
C PHE A 67 9.61 -15.91 17.07
N MET A 68 9.30 -14.63 17.02
CA MET A 68 7.99 -14.11 17.42
C MET A 68 6.98 -14.25 16.28
N VAL A 69 5.89 -14.98 16.53
CA VAL A 69 4.79 -15.16 15.58
C VAL A 69 3.49 -14.72 16.22
N SER A 70 2.70 -13.93 15.50
CA SER A 70 1.36 -13.60 15.92
C SER A 70 0.38 -14.74 15.60
N LYS A 71 -0.71 -14.83 16.35
CA LYS A 71 -1.80 -15.79 16.05
C LYS A 71 -2.32 -15.63 14.61
N CYS A 72 -2.42 -14.40 14.12
CA CYS A 72 -2.78 -14.10 12.73
C CYS A 72 -1.77 -14.64 11.72
N GLY A 73 -0.47 -14.59 12.04
CA GLY A 73 0.60 -15.17 11.22
C GLY A 73 0.44 -16.69 11.08
N ILE A 74 0.19 -17.39 12.18
CA ILE A 74 -0.08 -18.84 12.19
C ILE A 74 -1.31 -19.16 11.33
N SER A 75 -2.43 -18.46 11.57
CA SER A 75 -3.66 -18.64 10.79
C SER A 75 -3.42 -18.40 9.29
N SER A 76 -2.65 -17.37 8.93
CA SER A 76 -2.30 -17.11 7.54
C SER A 76 -1.46 -18.24 6.93
N VAL A 77 -0.50 -18.82 7.66
CA VAL A 77 0.32 -19.95 7.19
C VAL A 77 -0.55 -21.18 6.94
N LEU A 78 -1.44 -21.51 7.87
CA LEU A 78 -2.34 -22.65 7.74
C LEU A 78 -3.34 -22.47 6.58
N ASN A 79 -3.90 -21.27 6.44
CA ASN A 79 -4.84 -20.95 5.34
C ASN A 79 -4.16 -20.86 3.96
N LYS A 80 -2.84 -20.60 3.90
CA LYS A 80 -2.07 -20.65 2.64
C LYS A 80 -1.96 -22.08 2.07
N LYS A 81 -2.12 -23.14 2.88
CA LYS A 81 -2.05 -24.54 2.42
C LYS A 81 -3.05 -24.85 1.28
N GLY A 82 -4.14 -24.10 1.13
CA GLY A 82 -5.21 -24.39 0.16
C GLY A 82 -4.99 -23.94 -1.30
N LYS A 83 -4.53 -22.71 -1.58
CA LYS A 83 -4.45 -22.18 -2.97
C LYS A 83 -3.11 -21.53 -3.33
N GLY A 84 -2.24 -21.30 -2.33
CA GLY A 84 -0.98 -20.57 -2.51
C GLY A 84 0.26 -21.43 -2.78
N ARG A 85 0.28 -22.71 -2.35
CA ARG A 85 1.44 -23.61 -2.50
C ARG A 85 1.59 -24.21 -3.90
N LEU A 86 0.50 -24.38 -4.64
CA LEU A 86 0.52 -25.02 -5.97
C LEU A 86 1.10 -24.13 -7.09
N GLY A 87 1.53 -22.89 -6.81
CA GLY A 87 2.05 -21.98 -7.83
C GLY A 87 1.04 -21.59 -8.94
N LEU A 88 -0.17 -22.18 -8.94
CA LEU A 88 -1.19 -22.00 -9.97
C LEU A 88 -1.80 -20.59 -9.97
N ILE A 89 -1.77 -19.92 -8.82
CA ILE A 89 -2.07 -18.50 -8.76
C ILE A 89 -0.72 -17.81 -8.88
N THR A 90 -0.28 -17.59 -10.13
CA THR A 90 0.63 -16.48 -10.40
C THR A 90 0.09 -15.30 -9.60
N LYS A 91 0.94 -14.65 -8.79
CA LYS A 91 0.60 -13.39 -8.15
C LYS A 91 0.45 -12.35 -9.27
N GLY A 92 -0.55 -12.52 -10.13
CA GLY A 92 -0.99 -11.53 -11.08
C GLY A 92 -1.26 -10.32 -10.24
N LYS A 93 -0.46 -9.28 -10.46
CA LYS A 93 -0.67 -7.94 -9.89
C LYS A 93 -2.17 -7.74 -9.91
N LYS A 94 -2.82 -7.60 -8.74
CA LYS A 94 -4.26 -7.33 -8.65
C LYS A 94 -4.53 -6.29 -9.73
N ARG A 95 -5.19 -6.67 -10.82
CA ARG A 95 -5.56 -5.71 -11.86
C ARG A 95 -6.45 -4.77 -11.09
N ALA A 96 -5.94 -3.57 -10.80
CA ALA A 96 -6.71 -2.57 -10.10
C ALA A 96 -7.96 -2.42 -10.94
N ASN A 97 -9.12 -2.88 -10.45
CA ASN A 97 -10.36 -2.79 -11.19
C ASN A 97 -10.48 -1.32 -11.58
N PRO A 98 -10.31 -0.98 -12.87
CA PRO A 98 -10.31 0.41 -13.26
C PRO A 98 -11.72 0.88 -12.98
N ARG A 99 -11.87 1.72 -11.95
CA ARG A 99 -13.16 2.35 -11.70
C ARG A 99 -13.53 3.07 -13.00
N PRO A 100 -14.70 2.78 -13.61
CA PRO A 100 -15.09 3.46 -14.83
C PRO A 100 -15.05 4.97 -14.57
N ALA A 101 -14.40 5.71 -15.45
CA ALA A 101 -14.30 7.15 -15.33
C ALA A 101 -15.70 7.75 -15.51
N THR A 102 -16.37 8.06 -14.41
CA THR A 102 -17.77 8.52 -14.38
C THR A 102 -18.02 9.75 -15.25
N THR A 103 -17.01 10.57 -15.47
CA THR A 103 -17.11 11.83 -16.23
C THR A 103 -16.79 11.70 -17.73
N ARG A 104 -16.22 10.59 -18.19
CA ARG A 104 -15.80 10.38 -19.61
C ARG A 104 -16.72 9.38 -20.29
N THR A 105 -18.02 9.68 -20.30
CA THR A 105 -19.01 8.86 -21.01
C THR A 105 -18.90 9.07 -22.52
N PRO A 106 -19.16 8.05 -23.35
CA PRO A 106 -19.09 8.16 -24.81
C PRO A 106 -20.02 9.26 -25.35
N ASP A 107 -21.13 9.53 -24.67
CA ASP A 107 -22.05 10.62 -25.01
C ASP A 107 -21.45 12.01 -24.82
N VAL A 108 -20.73 12.23 -23.71
CA VAL A 108 -20.01 13.50 -23.50
C VAL A 108 -18.94 13.68 -24.55
N ILE A 109 -18.21 12.61 -24.90
CA ILE A 109 -17.17 12.64 -25.95
C ILE A 109 -17.80 13.00 -27.30
N ARG A 110 -18.93 12.39 -27.67
CA ARG A 110 -19.66 12.69 -28.91
C ARG A 110 -20.13 14.14 -28.97
N LYS A 111 -20.73 14.66 -27.90
CA LYS A 111 -21.16 16.07 -27.81
C LYS A 111 -19.97 17.03 -27.91
N LEU A 112 -18.88 16.73 -27.22
CA LEU A 112 -17.65 17.54 -27.27
C LEU A 112 -17.06 17.58 -28.68
N LYS A 113 -17.04 16.44 -29.38
CA LYS A 113 -16.55 16.34 -30.77
C LYS A 113 -17.33 17.26 -31.71
N VAL A 114 -18.66 17.25 -31.63
CA VAL A 114 -19.52 18.12 -32.46
C VAL A 114 -19.21 19.61 -32.23
N LEU A 115 -19.05 20.02 -30.96
CA LEU A 115 -18.75 21.42 -30.61
C LEU A 115 -17.36 21.89 -31.07
N ILE A 116 -16.39 20.97 -31.14
CA ILE A 116 -15.00 21.27 -31.54
C ILE A 116 -14.82 21.20 -33.06
N SER A 117 -15.50 20.29 -33.74
CA SER A 117 -15.38 20.10 -35.20
C SER A 117 -16.06 21.20 -36.03
N GLY A 118 -16.80 22.12 -35.41
CA GLY A 118 -17.38 23.28 -36.10
C GLY A 118 -16.33 24.26 -36.62
N GLY A 119 -16.68 25.08 -37.63
CA GLY A 119 -15.76 26.03 -38.27
C GLY A 119 -15.18 27.07 -37.30
N ASN A 120 -15.97 27.51 -36.31
CA ASN A 120 -15.55 28.39 -35.23
C ASN A 120 -15.84 27.74 -33.87
N PRO A 121 -14.94 26.88 -33.36
CA PRO A 121 -15.18 26.16 -32.12
C PRO A 121 -15.20 27.13 -30.93
N ALA A 122 -16.15 26.93 -30.02
CA ALA A 122 -16.19 27.68 -28.78
C ALA A 122 -14.92 27.42 -27.93
N THR A 123 -14.55 28.37 -27.08
CA THR A 123 -13.42 28.16 -26.16
C THR A 123 -13.72 27.01 -25.20
N GLN A 124 -12.66 26.32 -24.76
CA GLN A 124 -12.81 25.15 -23.87
C GLN A 124 -13.55 25.49 -22.57
N SER A 125 -13.41 26.72 -22.05
CA SER A 125 -14.15 27.22 -20.89
C SER A 125 -15.66 27.32 -21.16
N VAL A 126 -16.04 27.85 -22.33
CA VAL A 126 -17.45 27.92 -22.74
C VAL A 126 -18.03 26.53 -22.94
N ILE A 127 -17.27 25.61 -23.54
CA ILE A 127 -17.69 24.20 -23.71
C ILE A 127 -17.87 23.51 -22.35
N ALA A 128 -16.92 23.72 -21.42
CA ALA A 128 -16.97 23.18 -20.07
C ALA A 128 -18.24 23.63 -19.34
N ASN A 129 -18.55 24.93 -19.37
CA ASN A 129 -19.75 25.50 -18.75
C ASN A 129 -21.04 24.99 -19.40
N ARG A 130 -21.09 24.87 -20.74
CA ARG A 130 -22.26 24.33 -21.46
C ARG A 130 -22.57 22.87 -21.12
N LEU A 131 -21.53 22.06 -20.89
CA LEU A 131 -21.67 20.63 -20.62
C LEU A 131 -21.66 20.28 -19.13
N GLY A 132 -21.45 21.27 -18.24
CA GLY A 132 -21.38 21.04 -16.79
C GLY A 132 -20.17 20.18 -16.36
N ILE A 133 -19.05 20.27 -17.08
CA ILE A 133 -17.85 19.45 -16.82
C ILE A 133 -16.65 20.33 -16.50
N SER A 134 -15.68 19.80 -15.75
CA SER A 134 -14.46 20.55 -15.46
C SER A 134 -13.63 20.80 -16.72
N LEU A 135 -12.97 21.97 -16.78
CA LEU A 135 -12.04 22.31 -17.87
C LEU A 135 -10.92 21.26 -18.03
N LYS A 136 -10.44 20.68 -16.92
CA LYS A 136 -9.44 19.61 -16.92
C LYS A 136 -9.96 18.36 -17.63
N THR A 137 -11.23 18.02 -17.44
CA THR A 137 -11.89 16.89 -18.12
C THR A 137 -11.98 17.15 -19.62
N VAL A 138 -12.41 18.35 -20.03
CA VAL A 138 -12.43 18.76 -21.45
C VAL A 138 -11.05 18.58 -22.08
N ASN A 139 -10.01 19.12 -21.45
CA ASN A 139 -8.63 18.98 -21.94
C ASN A 139 -8.18 17.52 -22.03
N THR A 140 -8.56 16.70 -21.06
CA THR A 140 -8.23 15.27 -21.09
C THR A 140 -8.91 14.57 -22.25
N ILE A 141 -10.19 14.86 -22.51
CA ILE A 141 -10.94 14.27 -23.62
C ILE A 141 -10.33 14.70 -24.96
N ILE A 142 -10.02 15.99 -25.13
CA ILE A 142 -9.42 16.52 -26.38
C ILE A 142 -8.09 15.82 -26.69
N ASN A 143 -7.20 15.74 -25.70
CA ASN A 143 -5.84 15.21 -25.92
C ASN A 143 -5.78 13.68 -25.92
N LYS A 144 -6.61 12.98 -25.12
CA LYS A 144 -6.53 11.52 -24.98
C LYS A 144 -7.55 10.74 -25.79
N ASP A 145 -8.80 11.22 -25.87
CA ASP A 145 -9.89 10.48 -26.54
C ASP A 145 -10.04 10.88 -28.01
N LEU A 146 -9.98 12.19 -28.29
CA LEU A 146 -10.19 12.72 -29.64
C LEU A 146 -8.89 12.90 -30.41
N ASN A 147 -7.74 12.89 -29.73
CA ASN A 147 -6.40 13.09 -30.27
C ASN A 147 -6.32 14.27 -31.26
N MET A 148 -7.00 15.37 -30.96
CA MET A 148 -7.02 16.52 -31.85
C MET A 148 -5.77 17.38 -31.67
N GLU A 149 -5.26 17.90 -32.78
CA GLU A 149 -4.15 18.85 -32.73
C GLU A 149 -4.57 20.18 -32.11
N LYS A 150 -3.67 20.74 -31.31
CA LYS A 150 -3.86 22.08 -30.74
C LYS A 150 -3.71 23.11 -31.86
N ARG A 151 -4.78 23.85 -32.12
CA ARG A 151 -4.69 25.01 -33.01
C ARG A 151 -3.96 26.14 -32.29
N HIS A 152 -2.76 26.45 -32.76
CA HIS A 152 -2.07 27.67 -32.38
C HIS A 152 -2.66 28.85 -33.15
N LYS A 153 -2.90 29.97 -32.48
CA LYS A 153 -3.21 31.22 -33.18
C LYS A 153 -2.00 31.57 -34.05
N SER A 154 -2.22 31.80 -35.34
CA SER A 154 -1.18 32.38 -36.18
C SER A 154 -0.81 33.75 -35.61
N LYS A 155 0.48 34.11 -35.68
CA LYS A 155 0.92 35.47 -35.33
C LYS A 155 0.36 36.42 -36.38
N VAL A 156 -0.73 37.11 -36.04
CA VAL A 156 -1.42 38.06 -36.94
C VAL A 156 -0.55 39.28 -37.20
N HIS A 157 0.24 39.70 -36.21
CA HIS A 157 1.16 40.83 -36.34
C HIS A 157 2.60 40.32 -36.32
N LYS A 158 3.36 40.62 -37.38
CA LYS A 158 4.82 40.50 -37.36
C LYS A 158 5.34 41.65 -36.49
N LEU A 159 5.88 41.36 -35.31
CA LEU A 159 6.66 42.36 -34.59
C LEU A 159 7.86 42.70 -35.47
N LEU A 160 7.95 43.96 -35.88
CA LEU A 160 9.13 44.46 -36.56
C LEU A 160 10.34 44.35 -35.61
N PRO A 161 11.54 44.04 -36.12
CA PRO A 161 12.76 43.97 -35.31
C PRO A 161 12.98 45.19 -34.41
N ARG A 162 12.56 46.39 -34.86
CA ARG A 162 12.58 47.63 -34.08
C ARG A 162 11.80 47.53 -32.76
N HIS A 163 10.59 46.96 -32.79
CA HIS A 163 9.76 46.81 -31.59
C HIS A 163 10.34 45.74 -30.65
N ILE A 164 10.96 44.68 -31.20
CA ILE A 164 11.63 43.63 -30.39
C ILE A 164 12.84 44.20 -29.65
N ALA A 165 13.62 45.07 -30.30
CA ALA A 165 14.75 45.77 -29.69
C ALA A 165 14.28 46.70 -28.55
N GLU A 166 13.22 47.48 -28.79
CA GLU A 166 12.59 48.34 -27.78
C GLU A 166 12.08 47.52 -26.57
N TYR A 167 11.36 46.41 -26.78
CA TYR A 167 10.85 45.56 -25.68
C TYR A 167 11.95 44.97 -24.78
N ARG A 168 13.14 44.69 -25.33
CA ARG A 168 14.28 44.21 -24.52
C ARG A 168 14.85 45.29 -23.61
N THR A 169 14.75 46.55 -24.01
CA THR A 169 15.27 47.71 -23.27
C THR A 169 14.27 48.33 -22.31
N ASP A 170 12.99 47.95 -22.39
CA ASP A 170 11.88 48.67 -21.75
C ASP A 170 11.30 47.93 -20.53
N SER A 171 12.16 47.40 -19.65
CA SER A 171 11.68 46.84 -18.37
C SER A 171 11.38 47.91 -17.31
N ARG A 172 11.78 49.16 -17.56
CA ARG A 172 11.46 50.44 -16.89
C ARG A 172 12.45 51.44 -17.49
N LYS A 173 12.03 52.39 -18.34
CA LYS A 173 12.90 53.51 -18.71
C LYS A 173 13.30 54.21 -17.41
N LEU A 174 14.58 54.04 -17.04
CA LEU A 174 15.27 54.77 -15.98
C LEU A 174 15.32 56.26 -16.33
#